data_AF-A0A2D0ILS9-F1
#
_entry.id   AF-A0A2D0ILS9-F1
#
_cell.length_a   1.000
_cell.length_b   1.000
_cell.length_c   1.000
_cell.angle_alpha   90.00
_cell.angle_beta   90.00
_cell.angle_gamma   90.00
#
_symmetry.space_group_name_H-M   'P 1'
#
loop_
_entity.id
_entity.type
_entity.pdbx_description
1 polymer ?
#
loop_
_entity_poly.entity_id
_entity_poly.type
_entity_poly.pdbx_seq_one_letter_code
_entity_poly.pdbx_strand_id
1 'polypeptide(L)'
;MIPVNSTEKSLVNIIKDNSRSVENKRKLINGIAYPNQNINYAAGKPCAECPPPQARPEFVKNLVSSLEKKYTVTIYAAHPGTPLNKNDGTPHFDKGKRVTSAAGHMWYEISDGKVNDAYGFAPIKSGITGPGVVTKKDTIHYENPRFSRTIEITEDHYNKLSKYGELAKDKENPDFDLNYNGAWNSCIDFTWKALGSAGLKPKATWNDLSEINAMSKATGTFEGDMKVDNNIPHIKSIPAPFPNSELNKEHYNARPKKTITQKILTKSDNKDTGTGVA
;
A
#
# COMPACT_ATOMS: atom_id res chain seq x y z
N MET A 1 18.91 14.39 -0.60
CA MET A 1 19.14 15.81 -0.21
C MET A 1 20.63 16.00 0.07
N ILE A 2 21.34 16.78 -0.74
CA ILE A 2 22.77 17.07 -0.51
C ILE A 2 22.87 18.45 0.18
N PRO A 3 23.43 18.53 1.40
CA PRO A 3 23.61 19.79 2.10
C PRO A 3 24.71 20.62 1.42
N VAL A 4 24.45 21.90 1.14
CA VAL A 4 25.40 22.78 0.44
C VAL A 4 26.15 23.74 1.36
N ASN A 5 25.75 23.82 2.63
CA ASN A 5 26.39 24.71 3.61
C ASN A 5 26.43 24.09 5.02
N SER A 6 27.12 24.76 5.95
CA SER A 6 27.32 24.27 7.33
C SER A 6 26.00 24.13 8.10
N THR A 7 25.06 25.06 7.93
CA THR A 7 23.74 25.01 8.55
C THR A 7 22.96 23.79 8.06
N GLU A 8 22.89 23.55 6.74
CA GLU A 8 22.24 22.36 6.17
C GLU A 8 22.87 21.06 6.66
N LYS A 9 24.21 21.01 6.84
CA LYS A 9 24.90 19.85 7.45
C LYS A 9 24.45 19.63 8.90
N SER A 10 24.37 20.70 9.69
CA SER A 10 23.89 20.63 11.08
C SER A 10 22.44 20.16 11.16
N LEU A 11 21.57 20.64 10.26
CA LEU A 11 20.18 20.19 10.18
C LEU A 11 20.07 18.68 9.91
N VAL A 12 20.91 18.13 9.03
CA VAL A 12 20.96 16.68 8.78
C VAL A 12 21.36 15.90 10.04
N ASN A 13 22.29 16.42 10.84
CA ASN A 13 22.69 15.76 12.10
C ASN A 13 21.55 15.72 13.12
N ILE A 14 20.70 16.76 13.19
CA ILE A 14 19.53 16.78 14.07
C ILE A 14 18.54 15.68 13.70
N ILE A 15 18.34 15.40 12.41
CA ILE A 15 17.46 14.30 11.97
C ILE A 15 18.03 12.95 12.37
N LYS A 16 19.33 12.75 12.22
CA LYS A 16 20.01 11.49 12.53
C LYS A 16 20.08 11.19 14.04
N ASP A 17 19.86 12.18 14.89
CA ASP A 17 19.86 12.01 16.35
C ASP A 17 18.61 11.24 16.81
N ASN A 18 18.73 9.93 16.99
CA ASN A 18 17.62 9.08 17.43
C ASN A 18 17.20 9.29 18.89
N SER A 19 17.94 10.06 19.69
CA SER A 19 17.59 10.35 21.09
C SER A 19 16.49 11.40 21.25
N ARG A 20 16.17 12.16 20.18
CA ARG A 20 15.21 13.28 20.23
C ARG A 20 13.86 12.91 19.63
N SER A 21 12.80 13.41 20.26
CA SER A 21 11.44 13.35 19.71
C SER A 21 11.33 14.13 18.39
N VAL A 22 10.37 13.74 17.54
CA VAL A 22 10.07 14.43 16.28
C VAL A 22 9.74 15.91 16.52
N GLU A 23 8.99 16.22 17.57
CA GLU A 23 8.65 17.60 17.93
C GLU A 23 9.90 18.42 18.29
N ASN A 24 10.81 17.85 19.08
CA ASN A 24 12.06 18.50 19.44
C ASN A 24 12.95 18.73 18.22
N LYS A 25 13.03 17.75 17.31
CA LYS A 25 13.74 17.90 16.04
C LYS A 25 13.16 19.04 15.21
N ARG A 26 11.83 19.10 15.06
CA ARG A 26 11.15 20.16 14.30
C ARG A 26 11.44 21.55 14.88
N LYS A 27 11.34 21.71 16.21
CA LYS A 27 11.68 22.97 16.90
C LYS A 27 13.12 23.39 16.64
N LEU A 28 14.07 22.46 16.76
CA LEU A 28 15.49 22.72 16.51
C LEU A 28 15.77 23.09 15.05
N ILE A 29 15.20 22.34 14.09
CA ILE A 29 15.38 22.62 12.67
C ILE A 29 14.86 24.01 12.32
N ASN A 30 13.66 24.37 12.78
CA ASN A 30 13.08 25.69 12.53
C ASN A 30 13.90 26.82 13.18
N GLY A 31 14.46 26.59 14.36
CA GLY A 31 15.29 27.57 15.05
C GLY A 31 16.68 27.75 14.42
N ILE A 32 17.26 26.70 13.85
CA ILE A 32 18.62 26.71 13.30
C ILE A 32 18.65 27.06 11.81
N ALA A 33 17.59 26.77 11.07
CA ALA A 33 17.51 27.01 9.63
C ALA A 33 17.78 28.46 9.23
N TYR A 34 17.33 29.40 10.07
CA TYR A 34 17.40 30.84 9.82
C TYR A 34 18.05 31.54 11.02
N PRO A 35 19.39 31.45 11.15
CA PRO A 35 20.11 32.09 12.25
C PRO A 35 19.87 33.60 12.23
N ASN A 36 19.61 34.18 13.42
CA ASN A 36 19.42 35.61 13.57
C ASN A 36 20.74 36.34 13.28
N GLN A 37 20.78 37.09 12.18
CA GLN A 37 21.98 37.79 11.76
C GLN A 37 22.36 38.92 12.74
N ASN A 38 21.38 39.55 13.40
CA ASN A 38 21.60 40.69 14.29
C ASN A 38 22.29 40.31 15.61
N ILE A 39 22.21 39.05 16.04
CA ILE A 39 22.88 38.56 17.26
C ILE A 39 24.37 38.27 17.01
N ASN A 40 24.74 37.99 15.76
CA ASN A 40 26.13 37.71 15.35
C ASN A 40 26.83 38.93 14.74
N TYR A 41 26.11 40.02 14.48
CA TYR A 41 26.69 41.30 14.05
C TYR A 41 27.36 42.02 15.24
N ALA A 42 28.56 41.58 15.62
CA ALA A 42 29.54 42.45 16.25
C ALA A 42 30.43 43.10 15.16
N ALA A 43 29.83 43.61 14.07
CA ALA A 43 30.60 44.31 13.04
C ALA A 43 31.39 45.46 13.69
N GLY A 44 32.72 45.34 13.67
CA GLY A 44 33.65 46.30 14.28
C GLY A 44 34.42 45.82 15.52
N LYS A 45 34.20 44.59 16.02
CA LYS A 45 35.05 44.01 17.08
C LYS A 45 36.11 43.06 16.49
N PRO A 46 37.38 43.10 16.97
CA PRO A 46 38.32 42.03 16.69
C PRO A 46 37.71 40.73 17.25
N CYS A 47 37.56 39.70 16.41
CA CYS A 47 36.90 38.41 16.69
C CYS A 47 35.37 38.33 16.46
N ALA A 48 34.76 39.21 15.66
CA ALA A 48 33.38 38.98 15.21
C ALA A 48 33.30 37.79 14.23
N GLU A 49 32.64 36.70 14.62
CA GLU A 49 32.37 35.57 13.75
C GLU A 49 31.24 35.90 12.76
N CYS A 50 31.43 35.59 11.47
CA CYS A 50 30.38 35.74 10.48
C CYS A 50 29.15 34.90 10.88
N PRO A 51 27.92 35.42 10.71
CA PRO A 51 26.73 34.61 10.93
C PRO A 51 26.77 33.37 10.01
N PRO A 52 26.37 32.19 10.51
CA PRO A 52 26.30 31.00 9.67
C PRO A 52 25.31 31.22 8.51
N PRO A 53 25.54 30.58 7.35
CA PRO A 53 24.68 30.75 6.18
C PRO A 53 23.26 30.22 6.46
N GLN A 54 22.24 30.83 5.87
CA GLN A 54 20.87 30.31 5.98
C GLN A 54 20.71 29.00 5.20
N ALA A 55 19.85 28.11 5.67
CA ALA A 55 19.45 26.92 4.93
C ALA A 55 18.47 27.30 3.81
N ARG A 56 18.48 26.56 2.69
CA ARG A 56 17.49 26.77 1.62
C ARG A 56 16.09 26.42 2.13
N PRO A 57 15.05 27.23 1.85
CA PRO A 57 13.69 26.94 2.31
C PRO A 57 13.17 25.57 1.89
N GLU A 58 13.40 25.17 0.63
CA GLU A 58 13.03 23.83 0.14
C GLU A 58 13.81 22.70 0.83
N PHE A 59 15.07 22.94 1.21
CA PHE A 59 15.85 21.98 1.97
C PHE A 59 15.25 21.78 3.36
N VAL A 60 14.94 22.87 4.07
CA VAL A 60 14.31 22.82 5.41
C VAL A 60 12.96 22.14 5.35
N LYS A 61 12.13 22.49 4.36
CA LYS A 61 10.81 21.88 4.15
C LYS A 61 10.90 20.37 3.93
N ASN A 62 11.78 19.92 3.03
CA ASN A 62 11.98 18.48 2.78
C ASN A 62 12.52 17.75 4.01
N LEU A 63 13.38 18.41 4.77
CA LEU A 63 13.98 17.88 5.99
C LEU A 63 12.92 17.71 7.09
N VAL A 64 12.10 18.74 7.33
CA VAL A 64 10.96 18.65 8.28
C VAL A 64 9.92 17.62 7.83
N SER A 65 9.61 17.54 6.53
CA SER A 65 8.71 16.51 5.99
C SER A 65 9.25 15.10 6.21
N SER A 66 10.57 14.89 6.15
CA SER A 66 11.18 13.58 6.43
C SER A 66 11.06 13.11 7.89
N LEU A 67 10.65 13.99 8.81
CA LEU A 67 10.37 13.62 10.20
C LEU A 67 8.96 13.04 10.38
N GLU A 68 8.04 13.31 9.45
CA GLU A 68 6.68 12.79 9.51
C GLU A 68 6.69 11.34 9.01
N LYS A 69 6.08 10.44 9.77
CA LYS A 69 5.82 9.09 9.26
C LYS A 69 4.83 9.21 8.10
N LYS A 70 5.22 8.66 6.95
CA LYS A 70 4.32 8.51 5.81
C LYS A 70 3.77 7.10 5.83
N TYR A 71 2.44 6.98 5.81
CA TYR A 71 1.76 5.71 5.82
C TYR A 71 1.29 5.38 4.41
N THR A 72 1.37 4.11 4.02
CA THR A 72 0.86 3.65 2.73
C THR A 72 0.02 2.40 2.88
N VAL A 73 -0.88 2.20 1.93
CA VAL A 73 -1.47 0.90 1.64
C VAL A 73 -1.15 0.55 0.19
N THR A 74 -0.71 -0.68 -0.04
CA THR A 74 -0.55 -1.27 -1.37
C THR A 74 -1.58 -2.37 -1.54
N ILE A 75 -2.45 -2.22 -2.53
CA ILE A 75 -3.47 -3.22 -2.88
C ILE A 75 -2.94 -4.04 -4.05
N TYR A 76 -2.91 -5.36 -3.91
CA TYR A 76 -2.39 -6.28 -4.90
C TYR A 76 -3.49 -7.11 -5.53
N ALA A 77 -3.38 -7.34 -6.84
CA ALA A 77 -4.24 -8.24 -7.60
C ALA A 77 -3.35 -9.21 -8.39
N ALA A 78 -3.29 -10.46 -7.94
CA ALA A 78 -2.64 -11.55 -8.65
C ALA A 78 -3.62 -12.19 -9.63
N HIS A 79 -3.21 -12.27 -10.89
CA HIS A 79 -4.02 -12.85 -11.96
C HIS A 79 -4.00 -14.39 -11.87
N PRO A 80 -5.03 -15.09 -12.35
CA PRO A 80 -5.00 -16.54 -12.47
C PRO A 80 -3.76 -17.04 -13.22
N GLY A 81 -3.07 -18.04 -12.68
CA GLY A 81 -1.79 -18.50 -13.19
C GLY A 81 -0.56 -17.82 -12.58
N THR A 82 -0.73 -16.83 -11.70
CA THR A 82 0.40 -16.24 -10.95
C THR A 82 1.16 -17.35 -10.19
N PRO A 83 2.49 -17.47 -10.37
CA PRO A 83 3.30 -18.47 -9.67
C PRO A 83 3.27 -18.27 -8.16
N LEU A 84 3.23 -19.39 -7.44
CA LEU A 84 3.23 -19.41 -5.98
C LEU A 84 4.60 -19.77 -5.42
N ASN A 85 4.91 -19.18 -4.27
CA ASN A 85 6.09 -19.44 -3.45
C ASN A 85 5.69 -20.15 -2.15
N LYS A 86 6.67 -20.75 -1.49
CA LYS A 86 6.55 -21.27 -0.13
C LYS A 86 6.68 -20.14 0.90
N ASN A 87 6.53 -20.49 2.18
CA ASN A 87 6.63 -19.55 3.30
C ASN A 87 7.98 -18.83 3.42
N ASP A 88 9.04 -19.39 2.85
CA ASP A 88 10.40 -18.83 2.82
C ASP A 88 10.66 -17.98 1.56
N GLY A 89 9.66 -17.79 0.70
CA GLY A 89 9.77 -17.06 -0.56
C GLY A 89 10.35 -17.88 -1.72
N THR A 90 10.74 -19.14 -1.50
CA THR A 90 11.25 -19.99 -2.58
C THR A 90 10.11 -20.47 -3.49
N PRO A 91 10.37 -20.65 -4.80
CA PRO A 91 9.40 -21.22 -5.73
C PRO A 91 8.75 -22.52 -5.25
N HIS A 92 7.42 -22.58 -5.32
CA HIS A 92 6.68 -23.80 -4.99
C HIS A 92 6.49 -24.68 -6.22
N PHE A 93 6.95 -25.93 -6.15
CA PHE A 93 6.74 -26.97 -7.15
C PHE A 93 5.99 -28.15 -6.57
N ASP A 94 5.04 -28.70 -7.33
CA ASP A 94 4.36 -29.97 -7.07
C ASP A 94 4.55 -30.89 -8.28
N LYS A 95 5.00 -32.12 -8.03
CA LYS A 95 5.32 -33.13 -9.08
C LYS A 95 6.16 -32.54 -10.24
N GLY A 96 7.17 -31.74 -9.90
CA GLY A 96 8.08 -31.09 -10.85
C GLY A 96 7.48 -29.93 -11.65
N LYS A 97 6.24 -29.52 -11.37
CA LYS A 97 5.57 -28.39 -12.04
C LYS A 97 5.43 -27.21 -11.09
N ARG A 98 5.62 -26.00 -11.61
CA ARG A 98 5.43 -24.77 -10.84
C ARG A 98 3.97 -24.67 -10.41
N VAL A 99 3.74 -24.53 -9.10
CA VAL A 99 2.40 -24.30 -8.55
C VAL A 99 1.99 -22.87 -8.88
N THR A 100 0.73 -22.68 -9.32
CA THR A 100 0.18 -21.38 -9.70
C THR A 100 -1.20 -21.19 -9.08
N SER A 101 -1.60 -19.93 -8.86
CA SER A 101 -2.93 -19.62 -8.38
C SER A 101 -4.01 -20.02 -9.39
N ALA A 102 -5.05 -20.72 -8.95
CA ALA A 102 -6.14 -21.15 -9.82
C ALA A 102 -7.08 -20.00 -10.22
N ALA A 103 -7.51 -19.19 -9.25
CA ALA A 103 -8.51 -18.14 -9.42
C ALA A 103 -7.92 -16.72 -9.40
N GLY A 104 -6.62 -16.58 -9.15
CA GLY A 104 -6.02 -15.30 -8.77
C GLY A 104 -6.07 -15.09 -7.25
N HIS A 105 -5.67 -13.91 -6.80
CA HIS A 105 -5.77 -13.52 -5.39
C HIS A 105 -5.75 -11.99 -5.23
N MET A 106 -6.42 -11.48 -4.20
CA MET A 106 -6.39 -10.06 -3.86
C MET A 106 -6.09 -9.88 -2.37
N TRP A 107 -5.21 -8.94 -2.04
CA TRP A 107 -4.81 -8.65 -0.66
C TRP A 107 -4.32 -7.20 -0.56
N TYR A 108 -4.08 -6.75 0.68
CA TYR A 108 -3.46 -5.45 0.92
C TYR A 108 -2.23 -5.58 1.82
N GLU A 109 -1.32 -4.63 1.70
CA GLU A 109 -0.15 -4.46 2.57
C GLU A 109 -0.11 -3.02 3.05
N ILE A 110 0.10 -2.82 4.35
CA ILE A 110 0.26 -1.49 4.93
C ILE A 110 1.71 -1.26 5.33
N SER A 111 2.16 -0.01 5.25
CA SER A 111 3.50 0.39 5.68
C SER A 111 3.49 1.70 6.43
N ASP A 112 4.29 1.80 7.49
CA ASP A 112 4.61 3.06 8.19
C ASP A 112 5.94 3.70 7.72
N GLY A 113 6.48 3.19 6.61
CA GLY A 113 7.79 3.55 6.07
C GLY A 113 8.96 2.77 6.68
N LYS A 114 8.72 1.91 7.68
CA LYS A 114 9.73 1.02 8.29
C LYS A 114 9.31 -0.44 8.30
N VAL A 115 8.06 -0.70 8.65
CA VAL A 115 7.47 -2.03 8.73
C VAL A 115 6.41 -2.17 7.66
N ASN A 116 6.34 -3.35 7.04
CA ASN A 116 5.30 -3.72 6.10
C ASN A 116 4.53 -4.92 6.65
N ASP A 117 3.21 -4.80 6.73
CA ASP A 117 2.31 -5.87 7.17
C ASP A 117 1.29 -6.16 6.07
N ALA A 118 1.35 -7.36 5.51
CA ALA A 118 0.37 -7.85 4.54
C ALA A 118 -0.82 -8.51 5.25
N TYR A 119 -1.99 -8.45 4.63
CA TYR A 119 -3.18 -9.17 5.07
C TYR A 119 -3.98 -9.61 3.84
N GLY A 120 -4.19 -10.91 3.72
CA GLY A 120 -5.16 -11.45 2.78
C GLY A 120 -5.76 -12.76 3.29
N PHE A 121 -6.84 -13.18 2.64
CA PHE A 121 -7.71 -14.25 3.12
C PHE A 121 -7.82 -15.37 2.10
N ALA A 122 -7.49 -16.59 2.52
CA ALA A 122 -7.46 -17.76 1.65
C ALA A 122 -8.04 -18.98 2.37
N PRO A 123 -8.50 -20.01 1.65
CA PRO A 123 -8.95 -21.24 2.28
C PRO A 123 -7.72 -22.00 2.83
N ILE A 124 -7.86 -22.60 4.02
CA ILE A 124 -6.78 -23.38 4.66
C ILE A 124 -6.38 -24.58 3.78
N LYS A 125 -7.38 -25.23 3.18
CA LYS A 125 -7.20 -26.27 2.17
C LYS A 125 -7.63 -25.71 0.84
N SER A 126 -6.86 -25.94 -0.23
CA SER A 126 -7.23 -25.50 -1.57
C SER A 126 -8.64 -25.99 -1.94
N GLY A 127 -9.50 -25.06 -2.37
CA GLY A 127 -10.90 -25.33 -2.64
C GLY A 127 -11.68 -24.03 -2.86
N ILE A 128 -12.94 -24.15 -3.23
CA ILE A 128 -13.85 -23.01 -3.43
C ILE A 128 -14.66 -22.65 -2.18
N THR A 129 -14.73 -23.56 -1.21
CA THR A 129 -15.43 -23.38 0.07
C THR A 129 -14.70 -24.07 1.21
N GLY A 130 -14.92 -23.61 2.45
CA GLY A 130 -14.47 -24.27 3.67
C GLY A 130 -13.75 -23.32 4.63
N PRO A 131 -13.10 -23.85 5.69
CA PRO A 131 -12.37 -23.02 6.64
C PRO A 131 -11.29 -22.17 5.97
N GLY A 132 -11.31 -20.88 6.23
CA GLY A 132 -10.34 -19.90 5.76
C GLY A 132 -9.38 -19.43 6.84
N VAL A 133 -8.36 -18.70 6.40
CA VAL A 133 -7.33 -18.12 7.25
C VAL A 133 -6.86 -16.80 6.66
N VAL A 134 -6.67 -15.80 7.54
CA VAL A 134 -6.00 -14.56 7.20
C VAL A 134 -4.50 -14.74 7.41
N THR A 135 -3.69 -14.35 6.43
CA THR A 135 -2.24 -14.55 6.43
C THR A 135 -1.50 -13.24 6.18
N LYS A 136 -0.33 -13.11 6.82
CA LYS A 136 0.62 -12.02 6.58
C LYS A 136 1.64 -12.30 5.47
N LYS A 137 1.48 -13.42 4.76
CA LYS A 137 2.51 -13.93 3.85
C LYS A 137 2.15 -13.82 2.37
N ASP A 138 1.03 -13.19 2.01
CA ASP A 138 0.60 -13.12 0.61
C ASP A 138 1.60 -12.39 -0.29
N THR A 139 2.23 -11.31 0.20
CA THR A 139 3.30 -10.64 -0.56
C THR A 139 4.51 -11.54 -0.82
N ILE A 140 4.76 -12.54 0.04
CA ILE A 140 5.81 -13.55 -0.15
C ILE A 140 5.32 -14.68 -1.07
N HIS A 141 4.08 -15.12 -0.89
CA HIS A 141 3.49 -16.28 -1.58
C HIS A 141 3.20 -16.04 -3.06
N TYR A 142 2.92 -14.81 -3.47
CA TYR A 142 2.55 -14.50 -4.86
C TYR A 142 3.69 -13.81 -5.59
N GLU A 143 4.29 -14.50 -6.55
CA GLU A 143 5.38 -13.96 -7.36
C GLU A 143 4.84 -13.05 -8.47
N ASN A 144 5.27 -11.78 -8.50
CA ASN A 144 4.91 -10.81 -9.55
C ASN A 144 3.39 -10.71 -9.78
N PRO A 145 2.60 -10.23 -8.79
CA PRO A 145 1.18 -10.01 -8.96
C PRO A 145 0.90 -9.13 -10.18
N ARG A 146 -0.20 -9.39 -10.88
CA ARG A 146 -0.53 -8.72 -12.14
C ARG A 146 -0.62 -7.21 -12.00
N PHE A 147 -1.17 -6.75 -10.89
CA PHE A 147 -1.33 -5.33 -10.60
C PHE A 147 -1.06 -5.04 -9.13
N SER A 148 -0.50 -3.86 -8.86
CA SER A 148 -0.46 -3.28 -7.53
C SER A 148 -0.70 -1.77 -7.58
N ARG A 149 -1.40 -1.25 -6.59
CA ARG A 149 -1.57 0.20 -6.40
C ARG A 149 -1.19 0.59 -4.98
N THR A 150 -0.15 1.39 -4.85
CA THR A 150 0.26 2.03 -3.59
C THR A 150 -0.41 3.40 -3.48
N ILE A 151 -0.96 3.70 -2.31
CA ILE A 151 -1.64 4.95 -1.98
C ILE A 151 -1.05 5.46 -0.65
N GLU A 152 -0.65 6.74 -0.60
CA GLU A 152 -0.36 7.38 0.69
C GLU A 152 -1.67 7.63 1.45
N ILE A 153 -1.67 7.22 2.72
CA ILE A 153 -2.86 7.25 3.59
C ILE A 153 -2.53 7.97 4.90
N THR A 154 -3.59 8.33 5.64
CA THR A 154 -3.44 8.90 6.97
C THR A 154 -3.06 7.82 7.98
N GLU A 155 -2.52 8.24 9.12
CA GLU A 155 -2.26 7.34 10.26
C GLU A 155 -3.55 6.64 10.74
N ASP A 156 -4.69 7.34 10.73
CA ASP A 156 -5.98 6.76 11.09
C ASP A 156 -6.40 5.63 10.14
N HIS A 157 -6.24 5.81 8.82
CA HIS A 157 -6.46 4.74 7.84
C HIS A 157 -5.54 3.54 8.10
N TYR A 158 -4.25 3.79 8.36
CA TYR A 158 -3.27 2.74 8.67
C TYR A 158 -3.69 1.94 9.90
N ASN A 159 -4.06 2.62 10.99
CA ASN A 159 -4.46 1.99 12.24
C ASN A 159 -5.74 1.16 12.08
N LYS A 160 -6.72 1.64 11.31
CA LYS A 160 -7.96 0.89 11.00
C LYS A 160 -7.68 -0.36 10.18
N LEU A 161 -6.85 -0.26 9.13
CA LEU A 161 -6.43 -1.40 8.31
C LEU A 161 -5.65 -2.44 9.10
N SER A 162 -4.72 -1.98 9.95
CA SER A 162 -3.94 -2.85 10.83
C SER A 162 -4.84 -3.58 11.81
N LYS A 163 -5.72 -2.84 12.51
CA LYS A 163 -6.69 -3.42 13.46
C LYS A 163 -7.61 -4.44 12.79
N TYR A 164 -8.16 -4.13 11.63
CA TYR A 164 -9.05 -5.05 10.90
C TYR A 164 -8.33 -6.36 10.55
N GLY A 165 -7.10 -6.26 10.03
CA GLY A 165 -6.27 -7.40 9.66
C GLY A 165 -5.84 -8.26 10.84
N GLU A 166 -5.41 -7.65 11.95
CA GLU A 166 -5.02 -8.35 13.17
C GLU A 166 -6.21 -9.08 13.81
N LEU A 167 -7.36 -8.40 13.98
CA LEU A 167 -8.56 -9.04 14.52
C LEU A 167 -9.00 -10.24 13.66
N ALA A 168 -8.91 -10.12 12.32
CA ALA A 168 -9.32 -11.21 11.44
C ALA A 168 -8.32 -12.39 11.47
N LYS A 169 -7.01 -12.10 11.57
CA LYS A 169 -5.97 -13.12 11.81
C LYS A 169 -6.19 -13.86 13.12
N ASP A 170 -6.55 -13.13 14.18
CA ASP A 170 -6.73 -13.67 15.52
C ASP A 170 -8.11 -14.30 15.73
N LYS A 171 -8.97 -14.27 14.69
CA LYS A 171 -10.33 -14.82 14.67
C LYS A 171 -11.29 -14.12 15.64
N GLU A 172 -11.00 -12.84 15.91
CA GLU A 172 -11.76 -11.98 16.81
C GLU A 172 -12.51 -10.87 16.07
N ASN A 173 -12.44 -10.83 14.73
CA ASN A 173 -13.13 -9.82 13.93
C ASN A 173 -14.63 -10.16 13.82
N PRO A 174 -15.53 -9.38 14.45
CA PRO A 174 -16.96 -9.64 14.38
C PRO A 174 -17.56 -9.35 13.00
N ASP A 175 -16.86 -8.57 12.17
CA ASP A 175 -17.34 -8.09 10.87
C ASP A 175 -16.88 -9.00 9.70
N PHE A 176 -16.20 -10.11 9.99
CA PHE A 176 -15.69 -11.02 8.97
C PHE A 176 -15.76 -12.50 9.38
N ASP A 177 -16.54 -13.29 8.64
CA ASP A 177 -16.62 -14.74 8.80
C ASP A 177 -15.38 -15.41 8.17
N LEU A 178 -14.72 -16.32 8.90
CA LEU A 178 -13.58 -17.09 8.40
C LEU A 178 -14.00 -18.35 7.64
N ASN A 179 -15.28 -18.55 7.35
CA ASN A 179 -15.75 -19.57 6.42
C ASN A 179 -15.61 -19.09 4.97
N TYR A 180 -14.53 -19.49 4.31
CA TYR A 180 -14.22 -19.10 2.94
C TYR A 180 -15.31 -19.59 1.96
N ASN A 181 -15.74 -18.68 1.08
CA ASN A 181 -16.56 -18.97 -0.08
C ASN A 181 -16.09 -18.11 -1.26
N GLY A 182 -15.58 -18.74 -2.32
CA GLY A 182 -15.03 -18.04 -3.48
C GLY A 182 -16.01 -17.16 -4.25
N ALA A 183 -17.32 -17.25 -3.99
CA ALA A 183 -18.33 -16.43 -4.65
C ALA A 183 -18.75 -15.18 -3.86
N TRP A 184 -18.71 -15.20 -2.52
CA TRP A 184 -19.28 -14.14 -1.67
C TRP A 184 -18.59 -13.95 -0.30
N ASN A 185 -17.55 -14.73 0.01
CA ASN A 185 -16.70 -14.52 1.19
C ASN A 185 -15.26 -14.97 0.89
N SER A 186 -14.60 -14.21 0.04
CA SER A 186 -13.34 -14.53 -0.61
C SER A 186 -12.24 -13.54 -0.25
N CYS A 187 -11.06 -13.71 -0.87
CA CYS A 187 -9.96 -12.74 -0.76
C CYS A 187 -10.37 -11.33 -1.22
N ILE A 188 -11.32 -11.25 -2.16
CA ILE A 188 -11.82 -10.00 -2.72
C ILE A 188 -12.68 -9.27 -1.67
N ASP A 189 -13.67 -9.97 -1.12
CA ASP A 189 -14.59 -9.45 -0.11
C ASP A 189 -13.82 -8.99 1.14
N PHE A 190 -12.87 -9.81 1.61
CA PHE A 190 -12.00 -9.47 2.74
C PHE A 190 -11.26 -8.15 2.50
N THR A 191 -10.62 -8.01 1.35
CA THR A 191 -9.84 -6.82 1.01
C THR A 191 -10.72 -5.58 0.91
N TRP A 192 -11.90 -5.68 0.27
CA TRP A 192 -12.83 -4.55 0.17
C TRP A 192 -13.43 -4.15 1.50
N LYS A 193 -13.79 -5.11 2.36
CA LYS A 193 -14.26 -4.81 3.73
C LYS A 193 -13.18 -4.16 4.58
N ALA A 194 -11.93 -4.62 4.48
CA ALA A 194 -10.80 -3.98 5.15
C ALA A 194 -10.63 -2.52 4.69
N LEU A 195 -10.54 -2.28 3.38
CA LEU A 195 -10.44 -0.94 2.80
C LEU A 195 -11.63 -0.05 3.19
N GLY A 196 -12.85 -0.60 3.14
CA GLY A 196 -14.09 0.07 3.51
C GLY A 196 -14.12 0.48 4.99
N SER A 197 -13.64 -0.37 5.91
CA SER A 197 -13.55 -0.06 7.34
C SER A 197 -12.60 1.11 7.63
N ALA A 198 -11.59 1.29 6.78
CA ALA A 198 -10.68 2.44 6.79
C ALA A 198 -11.19 3.65 6.00
N GLY A 199 -12.38 3.58 5.38
CA GLY A 199 -12.95 4.66 4.57
C GLY A 199 -12.38 4.78 3.15
N LEU A 200 -11.55 3.83 2.70
CA LEU A 200 -10.95 3.81 1.37
C LEU A 200 -11.91 3.17 0.36
N LYS A 201 -12.90 3.95 -0.09
CA LYS A 201 -13.97 3.49 -0.99
C LYS A 201 -13.70 3.85 -2.45
N PRO A 202 -14.00 2.96 -3.41
CA PRO A 202 -13.82 3.24 -4.83
C PRO A 202 -14.90 4.20 -5.34
N LYS A 203 -14.53 5.08 -6.28
CA LYS A 203 -15.52 5.85 -7.05
C LYS A 203 -16.14 5.02 -8.17
N ALA A 204 -17.25 5.52 -8.71
CA ALA A 204 -17.82 4.99 -9.95
C ALA A 204 -16.77 5.02 -11.08
N THR A 205 -16.76 3.99 -11.92
CA THR A 205 -15.77 3.77 -12.98
C THR A 205 -16.42 3.10 -14.20
N TRP A 206 -15.67 3.00 -15.30
CA TRP A 206 -16.16 2.57 -16.61
C TRP A 206 -16.65 1.12 -16.67
N ASN A 207 -16.20 0.25 -15.76
CA ASN A 207 -16.63 -1.15 -15.69
C ASN A 207 -17.70 -1.40 -14.62
N ASP A 208 -18.34 -0.35 -14.10
CA ASP A 208 -19.59 -0.46 -13.33
C ASP A 208 -20.74 -0.77 -14.29
N LEU A 209 -20.69 -1.97 -14.88
CA LEU A 209 -21.62 -2.42 -15.93
C LEU A 209 -23.00 -2.81 -15.39
N SER A 210 -23.16 -2.90 -14.06
CA SER A 210 -24.44 -3.07 -13.39
C SER A 210 -24.76 -1.81 -12.57
N GLU A 211 -26.01 -1.36 -12.63
CA GLU A 211 -26.52 -0.30 -11.73
C GLU A 211 -26.28 -0.67 -10.24
N ILE A 212 -26.20 -1.97 -9.94
CA ILE A 212 -25.89 -2.53 -8.62
C ILE A 212 -24.48 -2.12 -8.15
N ASN A 213 -23.46 -2.13 -9.02
CA ASN A 213 -22.10 -1.72 -8.63
C ASN A 213 -22.02 -0.21 -8.35
N ALA A 214 -22.66 0.61 -9.19
CA ALA A 214 -22.73 2.05 -8.96
C ALA A 214 -23.49 2.39 -7.66
N MET A 215 -24.63 1.74 -7.42
CA MET A 215 -25.42 1.92 -6.20
C MET A 215 -24.67 1.44 -4.95
N SER A 216 -24.08 0.25 -4.97
CA SER A 216 -23.32 -0.28 -3.82
C SER A 216 -22.12 0.59 -3.45
N LYS A 217 -21.48 1.25 -4.43
CA LYS A 217 -20.44 2.25 -4.15
C LYS A 217 -21.00 3.51 -3.51
N ALA A 218 -22.15 4.00 -3.98
CA ALA A 218 -22.82 5.16 -3.41
C ALA A 218 -23.30 4.89 -1.96
N THR A 219 -23.76 3.69 -1.66
CA THR A 219 -24.16 3.25 -0.30
C THR A 219 -22.98 2.77 0.54
N GLY A 220 -21.80 2.60 -0.05
CA GLY A 220 -20.59 2.12 0.64
C GLY A 220 -20.61 0.64 0.99
N THR A 221 -21.43 -0.17 0.32
CA THR A 221 -21.58 -1.62 0.48
C THR A 221 -20.94 -2.40 -0.68
N PHE A 222 -20.02 -1.79 -1.41
CA PHE A 222 -19.32 -2.44 -2.53
C PHE A 222 -18.31 -3.46 -2.01
N GLU A 223 -18.49 -4.72 -2.40
CA GLU A 223 -17.64 -5.86 -1.96
C GLU A 223 -16.76 -6.44 -3.09
N GLY A 224 -16.77 -5.81 -4.27
CA GLY A 224 -15.93 -6.22 -5.40
C GLY A 224 -16.65 -7.05 -6.46
N ASP A 225 -15.96 -7.26 -7.57
CA ASP A 225 -16.39 -8.23 -8.60
C ASP A 225 -15.84 -9.62 -8.27
N MET A 226 -16.54 -10.69 -8.65
CA MET A 226 -16.10 -12.07 -8.36
C MET A 226 -14.70 -12.42 -8.90
N LYS A 227 -14.23 -11.75 -9.95
CA LYS A 227 -12.92 -12.01 -10.57
C LYS A 227 -11.92 -10.93 -10.21
N VAL A 228 -10.74 -11.35 -9.77
CA VAL A 228 -9.66 -10.44 -9.34
C VAL A 228 -9.33 -9.38 -10.39
N ASP A 229 -9.21 -9.75 -11.66
CA ASP A 229 -8.88 -8.78 -12.73
C ASP A 229 -9.95 -7.70 -12.92
N ASN A 230 -11.23 -8.03 -12.70
CA ASN A 230 -12.33 -7.07 -12.80
C ASN A 230 -12.31 -6.03 -11.67
N ASN A 231 -11.60 -6.31 -10.57
CA ASN A 231 -11.44 -5.37 -9.47
C ASN A 231 -10.36 -4.31 -9.73
N ILE A 232 -9.49 -4.50 -10.71
CA ILE A 232 -8.39 -3.56 -10.99
C ILE A 232 -8.89 -2.13 -11.28
N PRO A 233 -9.91 -1.91 -12.15
CA PRO A 233 -10.46 -0.58 -12.35
C PRO A 233 -11.07 0.05 -11.09
N HIS A 234 -11.65 -0.75 -10.19
CA HIS A 234 -12.20 -0.28 -8.92
C HIS A 234 -11.08 0.11 -7.95
N ILE A 235 -10.02 -0.69 -7.86
CA ILE A 235 -8.83 -0.34 -7.07
C ILE A 235 -8.26 0.99 -7.54
N LYS A 236 -8.21 1.23 -8.85
CA LYS A 236 -7.75 2.49 -9.45
C LYS A 236 -8.66 3.69 -9.18
N SER A 237 -9.95 3.47 -8.94
CA SER A 237 -10.90 4.55 -8.68
C SER A 237 -10.95 5.00 -7.22
N ILE A 238 -10.22 4.34 -6.31
CA ILE A 238 -10.08 4.79 -4.92
C ILE A 238 -9.38 6.17 -4.90
N PRO A 239 -10.00 7.21 -4.34
CA PRO A 239 -9.35 8.51 -4.18
C PRO A 239 -8.18 8.42 -3.20
N ALA A 240 -7.01 8.92 -3.60
CA ALA A 240 -5.89 9.03 -2.69
C ALA A 240 -6.15 10.18 -1.69
N PRO A 241 -6.04 9.96 -0.37
CA PRO A 241 -6.10 11.03 0.63
C PRO A 241 -5.09 12.16 0.38
N PHE A 242 -3.94 11.80 -0.20
CA PHE A 242 -2.90 12.73 -0.65
C PHE A 242 -2.68 12.59 -2.16
N PRO A 243 -3.48 13.25 -3.01
CA PRO A 243 -3.45 13.02 -4.47
C PRO A 243 -2.10 13.28 -5.14
N ASN A 244 -1.36 14.28 -4.65
CA ASN A 244 -0.07 14.70 -5.19
C ASN A 244 1.13 14.00 -4.53
N SER A 245 0.89 12.95 -3.75
CA SER A 245 1.96 12.19 -3.10
C SER A 245 2.82 11.46 -4.13
N GLU A 246 4.14 11.57 -3.99
CA GLU A 246 5.15 10.80 -4.72
C GLU A 246 5.12 9.28 -4.41
N LEU A 247 4.46 8.89 -3.31
CA LEU A 247 4.30 7.49 -2.92
C LEU A 247 3.16 6.80 -3.68
N ASN A 248 2.24 7.57 -4.26
CA ASN A 248 1.16 7.02 -5.08
C ASN A 248 1.74 6.40 -6.35
N LYS A 249 1.62 5.09 -6.50
CA LYS A 249 2.20 4.33 -7.61
C LYS A 249 1.25 3.25 -8.09
N GLU A 250 1.20 3.05 -9.40
CA GLU A 250 0.57 1.89 -10.03
C GLU A 250 1.65 1.09 -10.74
N HIS A 251 1.57 -0.23 -10.62
CA HIS A 251 2.48 -1.13 -11.33
C HIS A 251 1.72 -2.29 -11.96
N TYR A 252 2.15 -2.67 -13.16
CA TYR A 252 1.60 -3.81 -13.89
C TYR A 252 2.72 -4.77 -14.27
N ASN A 253 2.57 -6.03 -13.89
CA ASN A 253 3.41 -7.11 -14.40
C ASN A 253 2.77 -7.76 -15.63
N ALA A 254 3.57 -8.44 -16.44
CA ALA A 254 3.07 -9.22 -17.57
C ALA A 254 2.06 -10.29 -17.09
N ARG A 255 1.06 -10.59 -17.92
CA ARG A 255 0.09 -11.66 -17.58
C ARG A 255 0.79 -13.02 -17.57
N PRO A 256 0.63 -13.83 -16.51
CA PRO A 256 1.17 -15.18 -16.49
C PRO A 256 0.46 -16.06 -17.53
N LYS A 257 1.17 -17.07 -18.06
CA LYS A 257 0.58 -18.05 -18.98
C LYS A 257 -0.44 -18.91 -18.23
N LYS A 258 -1.71 -18.87 -18.65
CA LYS A 258 -2.78 -19.73 -18.09
C LYS A 258 -2.73 -21.15 -18.67
N THR A 259 -2.95 -22.13 -17.81
CA THR A 259 -3.31 -23.50 -18.21
C THR A 259 -4.71 -23.56 -18.82
N ILE A 260 -5.06 -24.66 -19.51
CA ILE A 260 -6.38 -24.84 -20.13
C ILE A 260 -7.51 -24.79 -19.09
N THR A 261 -7.32 -25.44 -17.94
CA THR A 261 -8.29 -25.43 -16.83
C THR A 261 -8.47 -24.03 -16.26
N GLN A 262 -7.39 -23.27 -16.05
CA GLN A 262 -7.49 -21.87 -15.63
C GLN A 262 -8.22 -21.00 -16.65
N LYS A 263 -8.03 -21.22 -17.94
CA LYS A 263 -8.81 -20.50 -18.97
C LYS A 263 -10.30 -20.79 -18.84
N ILE A 264 -10.69 -22.04 -18.63
CA ILE A 264 -12.10 -22.43 -18.47
C ILE A 264 -12.70 -21.79 -17.20
N LEU A 265 -12.00 -21.89 -16.06
CA LEU A 265 -12.45 -21.35 -14.78
C LEU A 265 -12.55 -19.81 -14.76
N THR A 266 -11.80 -19.13 -15.64
CA THR A 266 -11.65 -17.66 -15.57
C THR A 266 -12.20 -16.91 -16.79
N LYS A 267 -12.73 -17.63 -17.81
CA LYS A 267 -13.35 -17.06 -19.03
C LYS A 267 -14.31 -15.92 -18.69
N SER A 268 -13.99 -14.69 -19.10
CA SER A 268 -14.87 -13.52 -18.99
C SER A 268 -15.88 -13.48 -20.14
N ASP A 269 -17.09 -12.99 -19.87
CA ASP A 269 -18.10 -12.76 -20.91
C ASP A 269 -17.83 -11.50 -21.75
N ASN A 270 -16.90 -10.65 -21.32
CA ASN A 270 -16.40 -9.54 -22.14
C ASN A 270 -15.11 -9.92 -22.85
N LYS A 271 -15.10 -9.65 -24.15
CA LYS A 271 -14.06 -9.96 -25.13
C LYS A 271 -12.66 -9.78 -24.54
N ASP A 272 -11.90 -10.87 -24.65
CA ASP A 272 -10.47 -10.98 -24.44
C ASP A 272 -9.75 -10.10 -25.49
N THR A 273 -9.82 -8.77 -25.37
CA THR A 273 -9.05 -7.86 -26.21
C THR A 273 -7.64 -7.80 -25.67
N GLY A 274 -6.80 -8.66 -26.21
CA GLY A 274 -5.35 -8.51 -26.14
C GLY A 274 -4.95 -7.17 -26.75
N THR A 275 -4.83 -6.15 -25.92
CA THR A 275 -4.01 -4.98 -26.20
C THR A 275 -2.91 -4.92 -25.16
N GLY A 276 -1.91 -5.77 -25.38
CA GLY A 276 -0.56 -5.44 -24.95
C GLY A 276 -0.15 -4.19 -25.73
N VAL A 277 0.04 -3.09 -25.02
CA VAL A 277 0.76 -1.95 -25.56
C VAL A 277 2.23 -2.23 -25.26
N ALA A 278 3.02 -2.35 -26.33
CA ALA A 278 4.47 -2.37 -26.30
C ALA A 278 5.02 -1.02 -25.80
#